data_AF-A0AAU2S1G1-F1
#
_entry.id   AF-A0AAU2S1G1-F1
#
_cell.length_a   1.000
_cell.length_b   1.000
_cell.length_c   1.000
_cell.angle_alpha   90.00
_cell.angle_beta   90.00
_cell.angle_gamma   90.00
#
_symmetry.space_group_name_H-M   'P 1'
#
loop_
_entity.id
_entity.type
_entity.pdbx_description
1 polymer ?
#
loop_
_entity_poly.entity_id
_entity_poly.type
_entity_poly.pdbx_seq_one_letter_code
_entity_poly.pdbx_strand_id
1 'polypeptide(L)' 'MRRILPAATLTPFATGLGEAGRHLADAALGETPASSGEYVDRGRVARSSPESYDPEREAELWEAVERFTRRAD' A
#
# COMPACT_ATOMS: atom_id res chain seq x y z
N MET A 1 -8.26 -4.58 -24.85
CA MET A 1 -8.09 -4.56 -23.38
C MET A 1 -8.68 -5.79 -22.67
N ARG A 2 -9.97 -6.14 -22.88
CA ARG A 2 -10.69 -7.20 -22.12
C ARG A 2 -10.10 -8.62 -22.15
N ARG A 3 -9.26 -8.97 -23.14
CA ARG A 3 -8.64 -10.31 -23.25
C ARG A 3 -7.13 -10.33 -22.95
N ILE A 4 -6.51 -9.17 -22.82
CA ILE A 4 -5.05 -9.04 -22.65
C ILE A 4 -4.69 -9.11 -21.17
N LEU A 5 -5.45 -8.42 -20.31
CA LEU A 5 -5.22 -8.42 -18.86
C LEU A 5 -5.31 -9.82 -18.22
N PRO A 6 -6.29 -10.68 -18.56
CA PRO A 6 -6.33 -12.04 -18.03
C PRO A 6 -5.18 -12.93 -18.53
N ALA A 7 -4.65 -12.67 -19.73
CA ALA A 7 -3.50 -13.42 -20.23
C ALA A 7 -2.20 -12.97 -19.55
N ALA A 8 -2.10 -11.69 -19.19
CA ALA A 8 -0.96 -11.15 -18.46
C ALA A 8 -0.78 -11.78 -17.06
N THR A 9 -1.86 -12.28 -16.44
CA THR A 9 -1.78 -12.99 -15.15
C THR A 9 -1.06 -14.34 -15.23
N LEU A 10 -0.87 -14.87 -16.44
CA LEU A 10 -0.11 -16.09 -16.69
C LEU A 10 1.40 -15.82 -16.81
N THR A 11 1.81 -14.55 -16.77
CA THR A 11 3.22 -14.18 -16.80
C THR A 11 3.79 -14.12 -15.39
N PRO A 12 5.10 -14.41 -15.20
CA PRO A 12 5.77 -14.27 -13.90
C PRO A 12 5.76 -12.85 -13.31
N PHE A 13 5.35 -11.85 -14.09
CA PHE A 13 5.27 -10.45 -13.66
C PHE A 13 3.97 -10.13 -12.91
N ALA A 14 2.99 -11.03 -12.96
CA ALA A 14 1.75 -10.86 -12.24
C ALA A 14 1.85 -11.46 -10.84
N THR A 15 1.62 -10.63 -9.83
CA THR A 15 1.48 -11.09 -8.44
C THR A 15 0.12 -11.77 -8.30
N GLY A 16 0.13 -13.09 -8.10
CA GLY A 16 -1.09 -13.86 -7.86
C GLY A 16 -1.68 -13.59 -6.47
N LEU A 17 -2.93 -13.98 -6.23
CA LEU A 17 -3.63 -13.76 -4.95
C LEU A 17 -2.87 -14.31 -3.73
N GLY A 18 -2.34 -15.53 -3.83
CA GLY A 18 -1.57 -16.15 -2.73
C GLY A 18 -0.25 -15.43 -2.46
N GLU A 19 0.41 -14.93 -3.51
CA GLU A 19 1.64 -14.17 -3.36
C GLU A 19 1.36 -12.78 -2.76
N ALA A 20 0.31 -12.09 -3.20
CA ALA A 20 -0.14 -10.84 -2.62
C ALA A 20 -0.50 -10.98 -1.13
N GLY A 21 -1.18 -12.08 -0.77
CA GLY A 21 -1.50 -12.40 0.62
C GLY A 21 -0.25 -12.61 1.47
N ARG A 22 0.77 -13.28 0.94
CA ARG A 22 2.06 -13.44 1.62
C ARG A 22 2.79 -12.11 1.78
N HIS A 23 2.90 -11.29 0.73
CA HIS A 23 3.49 -9.94 0.83
C HIS A 23 2.79 -9.08 1.90
N LEU A 24 1.47 -9.17 2.00
CA LEU A 24 0.71 -8.48 3.06
C LEU A 24 1.03 -9.03 4.45
N ALA A 25 1.08 -10.35 4.61
CA ALA A 25 1.41 -11.00 5.87
C ALA A 25 2.83 -10.64 6.32
N ASP A 26 3.81 -10.73 5.42
CA ASP A 26 5.21 -10.41 5.69
C ASP A 26 5.37 -8.94 6.14
N ALA A 27 4.62 -8.01 5.53
CA ALA A 27 4.60 -6.61 5.96
C ALA A 27 3.94 -6.42 7.34
N ALA A 28 2.77 -7.04 7.57
CA ALA A 28 2.02 -6.91 8.82
C ALA A 28 2.72 -7.56 10.03
N LEU A 29 3.45 -8.65 9.78
CA LEU A 29 4.21 -9.38 10.80
C LEU A 29 5.62 -8.81 11.02
N GLY A 30 6.02 -7.80 10.24
CA GLY A 30 7.33 -7.16 10.34
C GLY A 30 8.49 -7.96 9.75
N GLU A 31 8.21 -8.98 8.93
CA GLU A 31 9.24 -9.71 8.17
C GLU A 31 9.83 -8.85 7.06
N THR A 32 9.06 -7.90 6.52
CA THR A 32 9.58 -6.80 5.69
C THR A 32 9.85 -5.58 6.58
N PRO A 33 11.11 -5.24 6.89
CA PRO A 33 11.43 -4.14 7.80
C PRO A 33 11.20 -2.80 7.08
N ALA A 34 10.06 -2.18 7.35
CA ALA A 34 9.69 -0.86 6.85
C ALA A 34 9.29 0.06 8.01
N SER A 35 9.71 1.31 7.95
CA SER A 35 9.30 2.38 8.87
C SER A 35 8.06 3.11 8.36
N SER A 36 7.41 3.89 9.23
CA SER A 36 6.28 4.74 8.81
C SER A 36 6.70 5.67 7.66
N GLY A 37 5.81 5.86 6.69
CA GLY A 37 6.05 6.66 5.48
C GLY A 37 6.75 5.92 4.34
N GLU A 38 7.40 4.78 4.59
CA GLU A 38 8.03 3.98 3.53
C GLU A 38 7.01 3.21 2.69
N TYR A 39 7.34 3.00 1.40
CA TYR A 39 6.50 2.23 0.48
C TYR A 39 7.07 0.82 0.31
N VAL A 40 6.22 -0.20 0.39
CA VAL A 40 6.62 -1.59 0.14
C VAL A 40 6.07 -2.06 -1.21
N ASP A 41 6.96 -2.31 -2.17
CA ASP A 41 6.65 -2.91 -3.47
C ASP A 41 7.01 -4.40 -3.45
N ARG A 42 6.00 -5.27 -3.38
CA ARG A 42 6.16 -6.76 -3.44
C ARG A 42 7.24 -7.29 -2.49
N GLY A 43 7.16 -6.91 -1.22
CA GLY A 43 8.09 -7.35 -0.18
C GLY A 43 9.43 -6.61 -0.17
N ARG A 44 9.58 -5.53 -0.95
CA ARG A 44 10.78 -4.69 -0.95
C ARG A 44 10.42 -3.26 -0.59
N VAL A 45 11.16 -2.70 0.36
CA VAL A 45 11.10 -1.26 0.62
C VAL A 45 11.61 -0.52 -0.62
N ALA A 46 10.80 0.41 -1.09
CA ALA A 46 11.11 1.31 -2.19
C ALA A 46 10.93 2.75 -1.73
N ARG A 47 11.55 3.67 -2.49
CA ARG A 47 11.46 5.10 -2.19
C ARG A 47 10.00 5.54 -2.26
N SER A 48 9.48 6.04 -1.14
CA SER A 48 8.19 6.71 -1.08
C SER A 48 8.28 8.16 -1.56
N SER A 49 7.14 8.83 -1.67
CA SER A 49 7.13 10.27 -1.95
C SER A 49 7.64 11.04 -0.72
N PRO A 50 8.29 12.20 -0.90
CA PRO A 50 8.74 13.02 0.24
C PRO A 50 7.60 13.37 1.21
N GLU A 51 6.41 13.59 0.67
CA GLU A 51 5.21 13.94 1.44
C GLU A 51 4.71 12.82 2.35
N SER A 52 5.13 11.57 2.13
CA SER A 52 4.83 10.45 3.03
C SER A 52 5.64 10.50 4.33
N TYR A 53 6.68 11.33 4.39
CA TYR A 53 7.52 11.53 5.58
C TYR A 53 7.24 12.85 6.29
N ASP A 54 6.22 13.60 5.84
CA ASP A 54 5.83 14.88 6.41
C ASP A 54 4.76 14.67 7.50
N PRO A 55 5.12 14.79 8.80
CA PRO A 55 4.18 14.53 9.90
C PRO A 55 3.11 15.62 10.02
N GLU A 56 3.37 16.85 9.59
CA GLU A 56 2.37 17.93 9.64
C GLU A 56 1.26 17.63 8.63
N ARG A 57 1.66 17.23 7.42
CA ARG A 57 0.73 16.83 6.37
C ARG A 57 -0.05 15.57 6.72
N GLU A 58 0.55 14.60 7.41
CA GLU A 58 -0.15 13.42 7.92
C GLU A 58 -1.26 13.80 8.90
N ALA A 59 -0.97 14.72 9.84
CA ALA A 59 -1.94 15.22 10.80
C ALA A 59 -3.10 15.97 10.13
N GLU A 60 -2.80 16.89 9.20
CA GLU A 60 -3.83 17.62 8.43
C GLU A 60 -4.75 16.66 7.65
N LEU A 61 -4.18 15.63 7.04
CA LEU A 61 -4.95 14.61 6.32
C LEU A 61 -5.87 13.84 7.27
N TRP A 62 -5.37 13.47 8.45
CA TRP A 62 -6.15 12.76 9.45
C TRP A 62 -7.34 13.58 9.94
N GLU A 63 -7.13 14.86 10.27
CA GLU A 63 -8.20 15.78 10.66
C GLU A 63 -9.27 15.94 9.56
N ALA A 64 -8.83 16.00 8.30
CA ALA A 64 -9.75 16.06 7.17
C ALA A 64 -10.60 14.79 7.05
N VAL A 65 -9.99 13.61 7.22
CA VAL A 65 -10.69 12.32 7.21
C VAL A 65 -11.73 12.28 8.33
N GLU A 66 -11.38 12.67 9.55
CA GLU A 66 -12.31 12.70 10.68
C GLU A 66 -13.50 13.63 10.41
N ARG A 67 -13.25 14.83 9.88
CA ARG A 67 -14.30 15.79 9.53
C ARG A 67 -15.25 15.24 8.47
N PHE A 68 -14.72 14.56 7.45
CA PHE A 68 -15.52 14.07 6.32
C PHE A 68 -16.22 12.74 6.57
N THR A 69 -15.72 11.93 7.50
CA THR A 69 -16.30 10.61 7.82
C THR A 69 -17.19 10.61 9.06
N ARG A 70 -17.20 11.71 9.82
CA ARG A 70 -18.20 11.92 10.87
C ARG A 70 -19.60 11.87 10.24
N ARG A 71 -20.40 10.89 10.65
CA ARG A 71 -21.83 10.88 10.29
C ARG A 71 -22.48 12.12 10.89
N ALA A 72 -23.39 12.74 10.14
CA ALA A 72 -24.32 13.68 10.74
C ALA A 72 -25.23 12.88 11.67
N ASP A 73 -25.24 13.26 12.95
CA ASP A 73 -26.22 12.76 13.92
C ASP A 73 -27.65 13.17 13.53
#